data_AF-A0A377TK61-F1
#
_entry.id   AF-A0A377TK61-F1
#
_cell.length_a   1.000
_cell.length_b   1.000
_cell.length_c   1.000
_cell.angle_alpha   90.00
_cell.angle_beta   90.00
_cell.angle_gamma   90.00
#
_symmetry.space_group_name_H-M   'P 1'
#
loop_
_entity.id
_entity.type
_entity.pdbx_description
1 polymer ?
#
loop_
_entity_poly.entity_id
_entity_poly.type
_entity_poly.pdbx_seq_one_letter_code
_entity_poly.pdbx_strand_id
1 'polypeptide(L)'
;MGASFRNVGEILELAGCDRLTIAPALLKELSESEGAVERKLVYTGEVKARPERITESEFLWQHNQDPMAVDKLAEGIRKFAIDQEKLEKMIDELL
;
A
#
# COMPACT_ATOMS: atom_id res chain seq x y z
N MET A 1 -0.26 -7.66 0.28
CA MET A 1 -0.98 -7.07 1.42
C MET A 1 -1.32 -5.62 1.06
N GLY A 2 -2.59 -5.28 0.85
CA GLY A 2 -3.01 -3.92 0.50
C GLY A 2 -2.93 -2.97 1.71
N ALA A 3 -2.64 -1.69 1.46
CA ALA A 3 -2.37 -0.69 2.50
C ALA A 3 -2.76 0.72 2.01
N SER A 4 -2.77 1.69 2.95
CA SER A 4 -3.02 3.11 2.65
C SER A 4 -4.38 3.40 2.02
N PHE A 5 -5.44 2.99 2.71
CA PHE A 5 -6.83 3.29 2.34
C PHE A 5 -7.25 4.71 2.71
N ARG A 6 -8.20 5.26 1.96
CA ARG A 6 -8.83 6.57 2.18
C ARG A 6 -10.30 6.45 2.54
N ASN A 7 -10.93 5.32 2.23
CA ASN A 7 -12.33 5.06 2.55
C ASN A 7 -12.61 3.54 2.60
N VAL A 8 -13.76 3.18 3.16
CA VAL A 8 -14.23 1.79 3.26
C VAL A 8 -14.48 1.15 1.88
N GLY A 9 -14.91 1.93 0.88
CA GLY A 9 -15.17 1.43 -0.48
C GLY A 9 -13.93 0.79 -1.12
N GLU A 10 -12.77 1.45 -1.03
CA GLU A 10 -11.50 0.89 -1.51
C GLU A 10 -11.14 -0.45 -0.84
N ILE A 11 -11.48 -0.61 0.44
CA ILE A 11 -11.23 -1.86 1.18
C ILE A 11 -12.17 -2.97 0.67
N LEU A 12 -13.45 -2.65 0.52
CA LEU A 12 -14.47 -3.61 0.05
C LEU A 12 -14.19 -4.08 -1.38
N GLU A 13 -13.71 -3.21 -2.27
CA GLU A 13 -13.32 -3.58 -3.64
C GLU A 13 -12.11 -4.52 -3.69
N LEU A 14 -11.33 -4.60 -2.61
CA LEU A 14 -10.22 -5.54 -2.46
C LEU A 14 -10.56 -6.77 -1.59
N ALA A 15 -11.83 -6.99 -1.26
CA ALA A 15 -12.27 -8.15 -0.49
C ALA A 15 -11.86 -9.45 -1.20
N GLY A 16 -11.03 -10.27 -0.53
CA GLY A 16 -10.41 -11.46 -1.12
C GLY A 16 -8.91 -11.35 -1.40
N CYS A 17 -8.32 -10.17 -1.24
CA CYS A 17 -6.86 -10.01 -1.12
C CYS A 17 -6.35 -10.80 0.10
N ASP A 18 -5.16 -11.40 0.02
CA ASP A 18 -4.58 -12.23 1.09
C ASP A 18 -4.61 -11.56 2.47
N ARG A 19 -4.27 -10.26 2.50
CA ARG A 19 -4.24 -9.42 3.71
C ARG A 19 -4.46 -7.96 3.33
N LEU A 20 -5.14 -7.21 4.20
CA LEU A 20 -5.27 -5.76 4.14
C LEU A 20 -4.86 -5.16 5.49
N THR A 21 -4.00 -4.14 5.50
CA THR A 21 -3.67 -3.38 6.72
C THR A 21 -4.51 -2.09 6.75
N ILE A 22 -5.33 -1.94 7.78
CA ILE A 22 -6.40 -0.95 7.84
C ILE A 22 -6.22 -0.09 9.09
N ALA A 23 -6.29 1.23 8.94
CA ALA A 23 -6.18 2.16 10.06
C ALA A 23 -7.38 2.01 11.03
N PRO A 24 -7.21 2.27 12.34
CA PRO A 24 -8.28 2.09 13.33
C PRO A 24 -9.59 2.82 13.01
N ALA A 25 -9.52 4.01 12.41
CA ALA A 25 -10.71 4.77 12.00
C ALA A 25 -11.56 4.00 10.98
N LEU A 26 -10.93 3.46 9.93
CA LEU A 26 -11.62 2.69 8.90
C LEU A 26 -12.06 1.30 9.40
N LEU A 27 -11.32 0.70 10.34
CA LEU A 27 -11.77 -0.53 11.02
C LEU A 27 -13.06 -0.28 11.81
N LYS A 28 -13.18 0.88 12.47
CA LYS A 28 -14.40 1.26 13.17
C LYS A 28 -15.57 1.42 12.20
N GLU A 29 -15.38 2.17 11.11
CA GLU A 29 -16.41 2.34 10.08
C GLU A 29 -16.87 0.98 9.50
N LEU A 30 -15.93 0.06 9.25
CA LEU A 30 -16.24 -1.31 8.82
C LEU A 30 -17.04 -2.09 9.87
N SER A 31 -16.70 -1.95 11.16
CA SER A 31 -17.39 -2.65 12.25
C SER A 31 -18.81 -2.12 12.50
N GLU A 32 -19.06 -0.86 12.15
CA GLU A 32 -20.35 -0.19 12.29
C GLU A 32 -21.22 -0.33 11.03
N SER A 33 -20.66 -0.85 9.93
CA SER A 33 -21.37 -1.09 8.69
C SER A 33 -22.18 -2.39 8.75
N GLU A 34 -23.43 -2.33 8.30
CA GLU A 34 -24.28 -3.51 8.15
C GLU A 34 -24.29 -4.04 6.71
N GLY A 35 -24.56 -5.33 6.56
CA GLY A 35 -24.66 -5.99 5.26
C GLY A 35 -23.55 -7.00 5.01
N ALA A 36 -23.79 -7.89 4.04
CA ALA A 36 -22.82 -8.90 3.65
C ALA A 36 -21.76 -8.31 2.71
N VAL A 37 -20.51 -8.72 2.88
CA VAL A 37 -19.41 -8.37 1.97
C VAL A 37 -19.24 -9.48 0.93
N GLU A 38 -19.28 -9.10 -0.34
CA GLU A 38 -18.96 -10.00 -1.45
C GLU A 38 -17.44 -10.08 -1.67
N ARG A 39 -16.93 -11.29 -1.91
CA ARG A 39 -15.53 -11.46 -2.31
C ARG A 39 -15.33 -10.97 -3.76
N LYS A 40 -14.50 -9.94 -3.96
CA LYS A 40 -14.18 -9.34 -5.27
C LYS A 40 -12.92 -9.93 -5.92
N LEU A 41 -11.89 -10.21 -5.13
CA LEU A 41 -10.61 -10.73 -5.64
C LEU A 41 -10.53 -12.25 -5.48
N VAL A 42 -10.50 -12.94 -6.61
CA VAL A 42 -10.25 -14.37 -6.73
C VAL A 42 -9.58 -14.66 -8.07
N TYR A 43 -8.56 -15.51 -8.07
CA TYR A 43 -7.95 -16.02 -9.29
C TYR A 43 -8.38 -17.48 -9.48
N THR A 44 -9.02 -17.77 -10.60
CA THR A 44 -9.54 -19.13 -10.93
C THR A 44 -8.91 -19.70 -12.21
N GLY A 45 -7.86 -19.06 -12.72
CA GLY A 45 -7.17 -19.49 -13.94
C GLY A 45 -6.05 -20.50 -13.70
N GLU A 46 -5.43 -20.93 -14.79
CA GLU A 46 -4.27 -21.81 -14.75
C GLU A 46 -2.98 -21.04 -14.44
N VAL A 47 -2.20 -21.56 -13.49
CA VAL A 47 -0.89 -20.99 -13.13
C VAL A 47 0.06 -21.13 -14.32
N LYS A 48 0.61 -20.00 -14.77
CA LYS A 48 1.56 -19.93 -15.90
C LYS A 48 3.01 -20.00 -15.41
N ALA A 49 3.91 -20.39 -16.31
CA ALA A 49 5.34 -20.30 -16.09
C ALA A 49 5.76 -18.83 -15.87
N ARG A 50 6.76 -18.62 -15.00
CA ARG A 50 7.31 -17.29 -14.73
C ARG A 50 8.17 -16.82 -15.92
N PRO A 51 8.17 -15.52 -16.26
CA PRO A 51 9.13 -14.96 -17.20
C PRO A 51 10.54 -14.94 -16.59
N GLU A 52 11.53 -14.53 -17.38
CA GLU A 52 12.86 -14.20 -16.86
C GLU A 52 12.80 -13.04 -15.86
N ARG A 53 13.83 -12.93 -15.02
CA ARG A 53 13.91 -11.83 -14.05
C ARG A 53 14.13 -10.51 -14.81
N ILE A 54 13.37 -9.49 -14.45
CA ILE A 54 13.61 -8.13 -14.93
C ILE A 54 15.00 -7.66 -14.48
N THR A 55 15.75 -7.05 -15.38
CA THR A 55 17.04 -6.42 -15.07
C THR A 55 16.84 -5.07 -14.37
N GLU A 56 17.89 -4.55 -13.74
CA GLU A 56 17.84 -3.21 -13.13
C GLU A 56 17.48 -2.12 -14.15
N SER A 57 18.07 -2.17 -15.36
CA SER A 57 17.81 -1.17 -16.41
C SER A 57 16.37 -1.20 -16.89
N GLU A 58 15.79 -2.39 -17.08
CA GLU A 58 14.38 -2.53 -17.45
C GLU A 58 13.44 -2.05 -16.34
N PHE A 59 13.76 -2.37 -15.07
CA PHE A 59 12.98 -1.89 -13.93
C PHE A 59 12.99 -0.37 -13.85
N LEU A 60 14.17 0.26 -13.94
CA LEU A 60 14.30 1.71 -13.90
C LEU A 60 13.54 2.36 -15.07
N TRP A 61 13.66 1.81 -16.28
CA TRP A 61 12.93 2.31 -17.43
C TRP A 61 11.42 2.22 -17.22
N GLN A 62 10.89 1.03 -16.88
CA GLN A 62 9.45 0.81 -16.69
C GLN A 62 8.88 1.64 -15.53
N HIS A 63 9.61 1.76 -14.41
CA HIS A 63 9.19 2.59 -13.29
C HIS A 63 9.08 4.06 -13.68
N ASN A 64 10.06 4.59 -14.45
CA ASN A 64 10.04 5.98 -14.90
C ASN A 64 8.99 6.28 -15.99
N GLN A 65 8.28 5.27 -16.51
CA GLN A 65 7.12 5.48 -17.38
C GLN A 65 5.83 5.81 -16.61
N ASP A 66 5.79 5.63 -15.28
CA ASP A 66 4.64 5.97 -14.43
C ASP A 66 4.95 7.22 -13.59
N PRO A 67 4.48 8.41 -14.00
CA PRO A 67 4.74 9.65 -13.26
C PRO A 67 4.23 9.60 -11.81
N MET A 68 3.11 8.93 -11.55
CA MET A 68 2.55 8.81 -10.21
C MET A 68 3.47 7.95 -9.33
N ALA A 69 3.96 6.83 -9.85
CA ALA A 69 4.88 5.97 -9.12
C ALA A 69 6.20 6.67 -8.79
N VAL A 70 6.78 7.40 -9.75
CA VAL A 70 8.02 8.17 -9.56
C VAL A 70 7.84 9.21 -8.44
N ASP A 71 6.80 10.03 -8.54
CA ASP A 71 6.57 11.10 -7.58
C ASP A 71 6.24 10.54 -6.20
N LYS A 72 5.37 9.54 -6.10
CA LYS A 72 4.92 8.99 -4.81
C LYS A 72 5.97 8.16 -4.10
N LEU A 73 6.84 7.45 -4.83
CA LEU A 73 7.99 6.78 -4.22
C LEU A 73 8.92 7.81 -3.57
N ALA A 74 9.32 8.83 -4.33
CA ALA A 74 10.25 9.84 -3.84
C ALA A 74 9.64 10.70 -2.71
N GLU A 75 8.36 11.06 -2.82
CA GLU A 75 7.63 11.79 -1.78
C GLU A 75 7.52 10.99 -0.48
N GLY A 76 7.20 9.69 -0.57
CA GLY A 76 7.07 8.81 0.60
C GLY A 76 8.36 8.69 1.38
N ILE A 77 9.49 8.46 0.69
CA ILE A 77 10.82 8.38 1.32
C ILE A 77 11.16 9.67 2.06
N ARG A 78 10.95 10.83 1.41
CA ARG A 78 11.24 12.14 2.02
C ARG A 78 10.39 12.40 3.27
N LYS A 79 9.10 12.04 3.24
CA LYS A 79 8.21 12.22 4.39
C LYS A 79 8.65 11.38 5.59
N PHE A 80 9.03 10.12 5.37
CA PHE A 80 9.57 9.30 6.45
C PHE A 80 10.91 9.82 6.98
N ALA A 81 11.80 10.31 6.13
CA ALA A 81 13.06 10.92 6.58
C ALA A 81 12.81 12.15 7.48
N ILE A 82 11.87 13.02 7.10
CA ILE A 82 11.47 14.18 7.91
C ILE A 82 10.91 13.74 9.27
N ASP A 83 10.07 12.71 9.31
CA ASP A 83 9.49 12.23 10.57
C ASP A 83 10.52 11.50 11.45
N GLN A 84 11.53 10.86 10.83
CA GLN A 84 12.67 10.29 11.54
C GLN A 84 13.52 11.37 12.23
N GLU A 85 13.86 12.45 11.52
CA GLU A 85 14.61 13.59 12.10
C GLU A 85 13.85 14.27 13.25
N LYS A 86 12.51 14.37 13.14
CA LYS A 86 11.67 14.87 14.25
C LYS A 86 11.75 13.97 15.48
N LEU A 87 11.74 12.65 15.28
CA LEU A 87 11.85 11.68 16.37
C LEU A 87 13.23 11.77 17.03
N GLU A 88 14.30 11.88 16.25
CA GLU A 88 15.67 12.05 16.76
C GLU A 88 15.78 13.32 17.61
N LYS A 89 15.25 14.45 17.13
CA LYS A 89 15.21 15.70 17.90
C LYS A 89 14.43 15.56 19.21
N MET A 90 13.29 14.85 19.20
CA MET A 90 12.51 14.60 20.42
C MET A 90 13.31 13.77 21.44
N ILE A 91 14.10 12.80 20.97
CA ILE A 91 14.97 12.00 21.84
C ILE A 91 16.09 12.89 22.41
N ASP A 92 16.73 13.70 21.58
CA ASP A 92 17.80 14.61 22.01
C ASP A 92 17.33 15.60 23.09
N GLU A 93 16.09 16.08 23.03
CA GLU A 93 15.49 16.96 24.05
C GLU A 93 15.25 16.26 25.41
N LEU A 94 15.32 14.93 25.45
CA LEU A 94 15.13 14.10 26.64
C LEU A 94 16.45 13.53 27.19
N LEU A 95 17.58 13.79 26.54
CA LEU A 95 18.94 13.37 26.95
C LEU A 95 19.67 14.50 27.70
#